data_AF-A0A6J7J1J6-F1
#
_entry.id   AF-A0A6J7J1J6-F1
#
_cell.length_a   1.000
_cell.length_b   1.000
_cell.length_c   1.000
_cell.angle_alpha   90.00
_cell.angle_beta   90.00
_cell.angle_gamma   90.00
#
_symmetry.space_group_name_H-M   'P 1'
#
loop_
_entity.id
_entity.type
_entity.pdbx_description
1 polymer ?
#
loop_
_entity_poly.entity_id
_entity_poly.type
_entity_poly.pdbx_seq_one_letter_code
_entity_poly.pdbx_strand_id
1 'polypeptide(L)' 'MDSTLIHICLQTQGAPSDDGEHAIGERWVCSCGDTFVYREGFNRAGYPSVEWWPMPVVPQPRQEQKARRGLLFGPRKG' A
#
# COMPACT_ATOMS: atom_id res chain seq x y z
N MET A 1 -13.15 0.85 14.67
CA MET A 1 -12.57 2.19 14.72
C MET A 1 -11.99 2.45 13.34
N ASP A 2 -12.78 3.07 12.46
CA ASP A 2 -12.29 3.54 11.16
C ASP A 2 -11.32 4.68 11.42
N SER A 3 -10.03 4.39 11.30
CA SER A 3 -8.99 5.39 11.48
C SER A 3 -8.99 6.32 10.27
N THR A 4 -9.47 7.55 10.48
CA THR A 4 -9.25 8.72 9.61
C THR A 4 -7.76 9.12 9.60
N LEU A 5 -6.87 8.18 9.29
CA LEU A 5 -5.41 8.41 9.14
C LEU A 5 -5.03 8.88 7.73
N ILE A 6 -6.02 9.00 6.84
CA ILE A 6 -5.81 9.43 5.46
C ILE A 6 -5.54 10.94 5.51
N HIS A 7 -4.34 11.34 5.09
CA HIS A 7 -3.79 12.70 4.89
C HIS A 7 -2.76 13.23 5.90
N ILE A 8 -2.66 12.75 7.15
CA ILE A 8 -1.60 13.26 8.05
C ILE A 8 -0.21 12.95 7.49
N CYS A 9 -0.03 11.74 6.94
CA CYS A 9 1.23 11.29 6.36
C CYS A 9 1.71 12.20 5.22
N LEU A 10 0.80 12.65 4.35
CA LEU A 10 1.13 13.53 3.21
C LEU A 10 1.43 14.98 3.63
N GLN A 11 1.21 15.34 4.90
CA GLN A 11 1.54 16.66 5.45
C GLN A 11 2.88 16.65 6.22
N THR A 12 3.61 15.53 6.24
CA THR A 12 4.85 15.38 7.01
C THR A 12 6.08 15.88 6.26
N GLN A 13 7.13 16.24 7.02
CA GLN A 13 8.42 16.62 6.46
C GLN A 13 9.07 15.40 5.76
N GLY A 14 9.06 15.40 4.43
CA GLY A 14 9.51 14.28 3.58
C GLY A 14 8.38 13.60 2.80
N ALA A 15 7.14 14.06 2.94
CA ALA A 15 6.08 13.72 2.01
C ALA A 15 6.40 14.26 0.59
N PRO A 16 6.00 13.54 -0.46
CA PRO A 16 6.06 14.05 -1.82
C PRO A 16 5.20 15.32 -1.93
N SER A 17 5.70 16.32 -2.65
CA SER A 17 4.97 17.56 -2.89
C SER A 17 3.88 17.36 -3.93
N ASP A 18 2.70 17.96 -3.72
CA ASP A 18 1.62 17.91 -4.71
C ASP A 18 2.02 18.54 -6.05
N ASP A 19 2.92 19.53 -6.04
CA ASP A 19 3.44 20.22 -7.23
C ASP A 19 4.66 19.52 -7.87
N GLY A 20 5.04 18.34 -7.37
CA GLY A 20 6.17 17.58 -7.91
C GLY A 20 5.84 16.86 -9.22
N GLU A 21 6.84 16.67 -10.08
CA GLU A 21 6.69 15.77 -11.24
C GLU A 21 6.68 14.31 -10.75
N HIS A 22 5.49 13.74 -10.60
CA HIS A 22 5.28 12.36 -10.18
C HIS A 22 4.75 11.49 -11.32
N ALA A 23 5.31 10.29 -11.44
CA ALA A 23 4.86 9.33 -12.45
C ALA A 23 3.67 8.51 -11.93
N ILE A 24 2.69 8.23 -12.78
CA ILE A 24 1.59 7.32 -12.42
C ILE A 24 2.17 5.96 -12.04
N GLY A 25 1.80 5.48 -10.85
CA GLY A 25 2.30 4.23 -10.26
C GLY A 25 3.51 4.41 -9.33
N GLU A 26 4.05 5.62 -9.21
CA GLU A 26 5.08 5.95 -8.22
C GLU A 26 4.58 5.63 -6.80
N ARG A 27 5.49 5.13 -5.96
CA ARG A 27 5.17 4.68 -4.60
C ARG A 27 5.98 5.44 -3.58
N TRP A 28 5.32 5.81 -2.49
CA TRP A 28 5.95 6.44 -1.34
C TRP A 28 5.53 5.72 -0.06
N VAL A 29 6.45 5.59 0.88
CA VAL A 29 6.21 4.95 2.17
C VAL A 29 6.43 5.99 3.26
N CYS A 30 5.40 6.24 4.05
CA CYS A 30 5.49 7.14 5.19
C CYS A 30 6.36 6.49 6.29
N SER A 31 6.96 7.31 7.14
CA SER A 31 7.72 6.86 8.31
C SER A 31 6.90 6.01 9.28
N CYS A 32 5.58 6.12 9.29
CA CYS A 32 4.67 5.25 10.06
C CYS A 32 4.51 3.84 9.47
N GLY A 33 5.00 3.58 8.25
CA GLY A 33 4.88 2.31 7.54
C GLY A 33 3.72 2.24 6.53
N ASP A 34 2.85 3.24 6.47
CA ASP A 34 1.79 3.30 5.47
C ASP A 34 2.36 3.56 4.07
N THR A 35 1.78 2.90 3.06
CA THR A 35 2.20 3.03 1.67
C THR A 35 1.17 3.78 0.85
N PHE A 36 1.64 4.70 0.01
CA PHE A 36 0.86 5.50 -0.91
C PHE A 36 1.33 5.28 -2.34
N VAL A 37 0.42 5.47 -3.29
CA VAL A 37 0.68 5.37 -4.73
C VAL A 37 0.12 6.59 -5.44
N TYR A 38 0.93 7.21 -6.29
CA TYR A 38 0.48 8.31 -7.14
C TYR A 38 -0.32 7.74 -8.31
N ARG A 39 -1.61 8.07 -8.39
CA ARG A 39 -2.49 7.52 -9.44
C ARG A 39 -3.72 8.38 -9.67
N GLU A 40 -4.40 8.08 -10.76
CA GLU A 40 -5.75 8.56 -11.02
C GLU A 40 -6.76 7.93 -10.04
N GLY A 41 -7.72 8.74 -9.59
CA GLY A 41 -8.79 8.34 -8.69
C GLY A 41 -9.94 9.34 -8.71
N PHE A 42 -10.86 9.20 -7.75
CA PHE A 42 -11.95 10.14 -7.55
C PHE A 42 -11.82 10.74 -6.16
N ASN A 43 -11.68 12.06 -6.07
CA ASN A 43 -11.63 12.77 -4.80
C ASN A 43 -12.92 12.59 -3.99
N ARG A 44 -12.94 13.08 -2.74
CA ARG A 44 -14.13 12.98 -1.87
C ARG A 44 -15.38 13.67 -2.45
N ALA A 45 -15.22 14.62 -3.37
CA ALA A 45 -16.32 15.29 -4.06
C ALA A 45 -16.77 14.53 -5.33
N GLY A 46 -16.14 13.40 -5.66
CA GLY A 46 -16.49 12.55 -6.79
C GLY A 46 -15.91 13.02 -8.13
N TYR A 47 -14.97 13.98 -8.13
CA TYR A 47 -14.31 14.43 -9.34
C TYR A 47 -13.03 13.61 -9.61
N PRO A 48 -12.68 13.37 -10.87
CA PRO A 48 -11.42 12.73 -11.22
C PRO A 48 -10.24 13.60 -10.74
N SER A 49 -9.28 12.97 -10.08
CA SER A 49 -8.04 13.62 -9.61
C SER A 49 -6.84 12.69 -9.80
N VAL A 50 -5.65 13.27 -9.94
CA VAL A 50 -4.39 12.54 -9.91
C VAL A 50 -3.65 13.02 -8.67
N GLU A 51 -3.49 12.13 -7.69
CA GLU A 51 -2.93 12.48 -6.38
C GLU A 51 -2.34 11.25 -5.69
N TRP A 52 -1.78 11.44 -4.51
CA TRP A 52 -1.28 10.37 -3.66
C TRP A 52 -2.42 9.66 -2.93
N TRP A 53 -2.65 8.40 -3.30
CA TRP A 53 -3.69 7.57 -2.71
C TRP A 53 -3.10 6.51 -1.78
N PRO A 54 -3.79 6.12 -0.69
CA PRO A 54 -3.43 4.93 0.06
C PRO A 54 -3.33 3.72 -0.88
N MET A 55 -2.22 2.99 -0.78
CA MET A 55 -2.01 1.81 -1.61
C MET A 55 -3.04 0.75 -1.21
N PRO A 56 -3.84 0.23 -2.15
CA PRO A 56 -4.87 -0.75 -1.84
C PRO A 56 -4.20 -2.00 -1.31
N VAL A 57 -4.77 -2.59 -0.28
CA VAL A 57 -4.29 -3.88 0.24
C VAL A 57 -4.49 -4.91 -0.87
N VAL A 58 -3.40 -5.29 -1.53
CA VAL A 58 -3.43 -6.38 -2.52
C VAL A 58 -3.63 -7.68 -1.73
N PRO A 59 -4.71 -8.44 -1.96
CA PRO A 59 -4.88 -9.72 -1.31
C PRO A 59 -3.73 -10.64 -1.74
N GLN A 60 -2.89 -11.07 -0.80
CA GLN A 60 -1.88 -12.08 -1.13
C GLN A 60 -2.59 -13.40 -1.44
N PRO A 61 -2.31 -14.04 -2.59
CA PRO A 61 -2.85 -15.36 -2.87
C PRO A 61 -2.36 -16.33 -1.79
N ARG A 62 -3.31 -16.98 -1.11
CA ARG A 62 -3.09 -17.88 0.03
C ARG A 62 -2.17 -19.08 -0.28
N GLN A 63 -1.74 -19.27 -1.52
CA GLN A 63 -0.96 -20.42 -1.97
C GLN A 63 0.51 -20.38 -1.55
N GLU A 64 1.12 -19.22 -1.35
CA GLU A 64 2.54 -19.15 -0.94
C GLU A 64 2.79 -19.55 0.52
N GLN A 65 1.79 -19.41 1.40
CA GLN A 65 1.92 -19.82 2.81
C GLN A 65 1.95 -21.34 3.00
N LYS A 66 1.39 -22.15 2.08
CA LYS A 66 1.43 -23.61 2.19
C LYS A 66 2.78 -24.20 1.77
N ALA A 67 3.50 -23.56 0.85
CA ALA A 67 4.79 -24.07 0.37
C ALA A 67 5.88 -24.05 1.45
N ARG A 68 5.83 -23.09 2.40
CA ARG A 68 6.82 -22.98 3.48
C ARG A 68 6.57 -23.89 4.69
N ARG A 69 5.38 -24.48 4.83
CA ARG A 69 5.05 -25.40 5.94
C ARG A 69 5.29 -26.88 5.61
N GLY A 70 5.53 -27.22 4.34
CA GLY A 70 5.73 -28.61 3.90
C GLY A 70 7.12 -29.21 4.15
N LEU A 71 8.10 -28.41 4.58
CA LEU A 71 9.50 -28.86 4.72
C LEU A 71 9.87 -29.31 6.15
N LEU A 72 8.97 -29.19 7.13
CA LEU A 72 9.27 -29.51 8.54
C LEU A 72 8.80 -30.89 9.01
N PHE A 73 8.10 -31.66 8.17
CA PHE A 73 7.66 -33.02 8.49
C PHE A 73 7.90 -33.94 7.30
N GLY A 74 9.14 -34.41 7.14
CA GLY A 74 9.45 -35.54 6.27
C GLY A 74 8.79 -36.84 6.75
N PRO A 75 8.58 -37.83 5.87
CA PRO A 75 7.85 -39.05 6.22
C PRO A 75 8.62 -39.85 7.29
N ARG A 76 7.97 -40.16 8.41
CA ARG A 76 8.49 -41.14 9.37
C ARG A 76 8.50 -42.51 8.68
N LYS A 77 9.68 -43.11 8.52
CA LYS A 77 9.84 -44.51 8.14
C LYS A 77 9.19 -45.37 9.23
N GLY A 78 8.21 -46.18 8.84
CA GLY A 78 7.80 -47.41 9.51
C GLY A 78 8.38 -48.59 8.76
#